data_AF-A0A2P2IB35-F1
#
_entry.id   AF-A0A2P2IB35-F1
#
_cell.length_a   1.000
_cell.length_b   1.000
_cell.length_c   1.000
_cell.angle_alpha   90.00
_cell.angle_beta   90.00
_cell.angle_gamma   90.00
#
_symmetry.space_group_name_H-M   'P 1'
#
loop_
_entity.id
_entity.type
_entity.pdbx_description
1 polymer ?
#
loop_
_entity_poly.entity_id
_entity_poly.type
_entity_poly.pdbx_seq_one_letter_code
_entity_poly.pdbx_strand_id
1 'polypeptide(L)'
;LHSHMLLYTQLVDSGQCLYGLGLLKNIIEAQPKLSLLSLASTGISMLQPPSVLMVLMARHKRCVFGQGFDGGNVSEMIGQYRSTMYLQVVITVCLYYLRSYYPRLPHLRLKDEHLNDNKEVQVVAIEVLVLVFTNLSSLVADSPRGLAPYVLDLLNKCKVQKCVLHCLLATVHAMRLPGNTMTNTKNRAVETKTFTQDLLDYNNKGGDGLCLASQETYLSSAMDLTLALIKLEDALAATKMDSFPREGTATTKTGTSSTHYQIGQTIPAQPMFLRVVSSALGQKHTRHLHSAWLHLFTSALPHMGTALPNNCMRLCSLLCVLLEEIPKYYTTKDTSQLKSIPPDYALTLISALTTIVHFCLLDPSQSPLTVAPSATSYVSPSQVASSTGSSASTSNLSSTVGGNSQSGTQAHGQIWFNLLHVFSSVNEVLEASLDTTGQDPLTCARRTLLSHLPRIVAALLSL
;
A
#
# COMPACT_ATOMS: atom_id res chain seq x y z
N LEU A 1 2.60 16.90 7.07
CA LEU A 1 3.77 16.04 7.37
C LEU A 1 4.08 16.03 8.87
N HIS A 2 4.39 17.14 9.54
CA HIS A 2 4.85 17.15 10.95
C HIS A 2 3.97 16.39 11.98
N SER A 3 2.64 16.42 11.86
CA SER A 3 1.73 15.96 12.92
C SER A 3 1.72 14.45 13.22
N HIS A 4 2.37 13.63 12.39
CA HIS A 4 2.53 12.20 12.68
C HIS A 4 3.80 11.89 13.49
N MET A 5 4.84 12.74 13.43
CA MET A 5 6.15 12.43 13.99
C MET A 5 6.12 12.52 15.52
N LEU A 6 6.75 11.56 16.21
CA LEU A 6 6.92 11.57 17.66
C LEU A 6 8.36 11.95 18.00
N LEU A 7 8.52 13.04 18.74
CA LEU A 7 9.83 13.57 19.08
C LEU A 7 10.32 12.97 20.40
N TYR A 8 11.45 12.28 20.36
CA TYR A 8 12.08 11.74 21.56
C TYR A 8 12.94 12.81 22.22
N THR A 9 12.51 13.27 23.38
CA THR A 9 13.21 14.29 24.18
C THR A 9 14.22 13.70 25.17
N GLN A 10 14.30 12.37 25.23
CA GLN A 10 15.21 11.61 26.08
C GLN A 10 15.83 10.48 25.25
N LEU A 11 17.06 10.07 25.60
CA LEU A 11 17.68 8.90 25.00
C LEU A 11 16.93 7.64 25.42
N VAL A 12 16.55 6.84 24.42
CA VAL A 12 15.90 5.55 24.63
C VAL A 12 16.96 4.45 24.67
N ASP A 13 16.79 3.48 25.57
CA ASP A 13 17.58 2.25 25.58
C ASP A 13 17.13 1.36 24.42
N SER A 14 17.74 1.55 23.26
CA SER A 14 17.45 0.79 22.05
C SER A 14 17.68 -0.71 22.24
N GLY A 15 18.66 -1.12 23.05
CA GLY A 15 18.96 -2.53 23.33
C GLY A 15 17.80 -3.24 24.03
N GLN A 16 17.21 -2.62 25.06
CA GLN A 16 16.02 -3.16 25.71
C GLN A 16 14.80 -3.17 24.77
N CYS A 17 14.64 -2.13 23.95
CA CYS A 17 13.56 -2.07 22.96
C CYS A 17 13.67 -3.20 21.93
N LEU A 18 14.87 -3.40 21.37
CA LEU A 18 15.16 -4.47 20.40
C LEU A 18 14.96 -5.85 21.02
N TYR A 19 15.43 -6.06 22.25
CA TYR A 19 15.21 -7.32 22.96
C TYR A 19 13.72 -7.61 23.18
N GLY A 20 12.96 -6.62 23.65
CA GLY A 20 11.52 -6.78 23.90
C GLY A 20 10.71 -7.02 22.62
N LEU A 21 11.00 -6.26 21.56
CA LEU A 21 10.37 -6.45 20.25
C LEU A 21 10.78 -7.79 19.60
N GLY A 22 12.05 -8.19 19.72
CA GLY A 22 12.55 -9.47 19.24
C GLY A 22 11.90 -10.65 19.95
N LEU A 23 11.73 -10.59 21.27
CA LEU A 23 11.00 -11.62 22.02
C LEU A 23 9.54 -11.72 21.56
N LEU A 24 8.88 -10.58 21.39
CA LEU A 24 7.50 -10.56 20.90
C LEU A 24 7.38 -11.13 19.49
N LYS A 25 8.31 -10.77 18.59
CA LYS A 25 8.41 -11.34 17.25
C LYS A 25 8.54 -12.85 17.31
N ASN A 26 9.50 -13.37 18.07
CA ASN A 26 9.74 -14.81 18.23
C ASN A 26 8.50 -15.56 18.78
N ILE A 27 7.77 -14.97 19.74
CA ILE A 27 6.53 -15.56 20.29
C ILE A 27 5.44 -15.66 19.23
N ILE A 28 5.29 -14.62 18.39
CA ILE A 28 4.30 -14.62 17.31
C ILE A 28 4.73 -15.58 16.20
N GLU A 29 6.02 -15.63 15.83
CA GLU A 29 6.54 -16.56 14.81
C GLU A 29 6.39 -18.02 15.21
N ALA A 30 6.62 -18.35 16.48
CA ALA A 30 6.55 -19.72 16.97
C ALA A 30 5.13 -20.31 16.90
N GLN A 31 4.10 -19.51 17.20
CA GLN A 31 2.71 -19.95 17.11
C GLN A 31 1.75 -18.80 16.74
N PRO A 32 1.68 -18.39 15.46
CA PRO A 32 1.02 -17.15 15.06
C PRO A 32 -0.46 -17.09 15.42
N LYS A 33 -1.21 -18.16 15.12
CA LYS A 33 -2.66 -18.24 15.37
C LYS A 33 -2.99 -18.16 16.86
N LEU A 34 -2.32 -18.95 17.69
CA LEU A 34 -2.56 -18.95 19.14
C LEU A 34 -2.17 -17.61 19.75
N SER A 35 -0.96 -17.13 19.46
CA SER A 35 -0.44 -15.88 20.00
C SER A 35 -1.36 -14.70 19.67
N LEU A 36 -1.79 -14.56 18.41
CA LEU A 36 -2.67 -13.45 18.02
C LEU A 36 -4.07 -13.55 18.63
N LEU A 37 -4.68 -14.75 18.68
CA LEU A 37 -5.99 -14.94 19.32
C LEU A 37 -5.92 -14.68 20.83
N SER A 38 -4.85 -15.11 21.50
CA SER A 38 -4.61 -14.81 22.91
C SER A 38 -4.42 -13.30 23.14
N LEU A 39 -3.63 -12.62 22.30
CA LEU A 39 -3.45 -11.17 22.38
C LEU A 39 -4.75 -10.40 22.10
N ALA A 40 -5.60 -10.90 21.20
CA ALA A 40 -6.88 -10.28 20.84
C ALA A 40 -7.97 -10.47 21.91
N SER A 41 -7.93 -11.58 22.66
CA SER A 41 -8.93 -11.94 23.67
C SER A 41 -8.54 -11.57 25.10
N THR A 42 -7.26 -11.27 25.35
CA THR A 42 -6.76 -10.95 26.70
C THR A 42 -6.67 -9.43 26.90
N GLY A 43 -7.46 -8.91 27.83
CA GLY A 43 -7.47 -7.49 28.22
C GLY A 43 -6.37 -7.14 29.22
N ILE A 44 -5.79 -5.95 29.11
CA ILE A 44 -4.71 -5.48 30.02
C ILE A 44 -5.21 -5.11 31.43
N SER A 45 -6.53 -5.09 31.63
CA SER A 45 -7.18 -4.81 32.93
C SER A 45 -7.26 -6.03 33.85
N MET A 46 -7.02 -7.24 33.33
CA MET A 46 -7.33 -8.49 34.04
C MET A 46 -6.35 -8.83 35.17
N LEU A 47 -5.13 -8.29 35.18
CA LEU A 47 -4.08 -8.72 36.13
C LEU A 47 -4.16 -8.06 37.51
N GLN A 48 -4.60 -6.80 37.62
CA GLN A 48 -4.85 -6.04 38.87
C GLN A 48 -5.23 -4.60 38.51
N PRO A 49 -6.24 -3.95 39.12
CA PRO A 49 -6.58 -2.55 38.82
C PRO A 49 -5.90 -1.53 39.77
N PRO A 50 -5.29 -0.44 39.25
CA PRO A 50 -4.93 -0.22 37.85
C PRO A 50 -3.66 -1.02 37.47
N SER A 51 -3.69 -1.72 36.34
CA SER A 51 -2.54 -2.51 35.91
C SER A 51 -1.40 -1.58 35.55
N VAL A 52 -0.16 -2.00 35.85
CA VAL A 52 1.05 -1.22 35.54
C VAL A 52 1.04 -0.81 34.06
N LEU A 53 0.62 -1.70 33.16
CA LEU A 53 0.54 -1.44 31.74
C LEU A 53 -0.48 -0.34 31.38
N MET A 54 -1.67 -0.32 32.00
CA MET A 54 -2.64 0.78 31.80
C MET A 54 -2.07 2.13 32.23
N VAL A 55 -1.38 2.16 33.38
CA VAL A 55 -0.73 3.38 33.87
C VAL A 55 0.35 3.84 32.90
N LEU A 56 1.20 2.93 32.42
CA LEU A 56 2.24 3.23 31.44
C LEU A 56 1.66 3.77 30.12
N MET A 57 0.57 3.17 29.60
CA MET A 57 -0.09 3.66 28.39
C MET A 57 -0.67 5.07 28.57
N ALA A 58 -1.31 5.33 29.71
CA ALA A 58 -1.86 6.65 30.03
C ALA A 58 -0.75 7.71 30.16
N ARG A 59 0.36 7.39 30.84
CA ARG A 59 1.54 8.27 30.92
C ARG A 59 2.16 8.52 29.55
N HIS A 60 2.29 7.48 28.74
CA HIS A 60 2.85 7.61 27.39
C HIS A 60 1.98 8.51 26.50
N LYS A 61 0.65 8.33 26.53
CA LYS A 61 -0.27 9.21 25.78
C LYS A 61 -0.16 10.66 26.23
N ARG A 62 -0.07 10.94 27.54
CA ARG A 62 0.19 12.29 28.07
C ARG A 62 1.51 12.86 27.56
N CYS A 63 2.57 12.06 27.57
CA CYS A 63 3.88 12.44 27.06
C CYS A 63 3.83 12.83 25.57
N VAL A 64 3.09 12.06 24.75
CA VAL A 64 2.84 12.38 23.33
C VAL A 64 2.14 13.73 23.13
N PHE A 65 1.30 14.15 24.09
CA PHE A 65 0.67 15.49 24.09
C PHE A 65 1.51 16.57 24.79
N GLY A 66 2.77 16.30 25.14
CA GLY A 66 3.67 17.26 25.77
C GLY A 66 3.42 17.49 27.27
N GLN A 67 2.61 16.65 27.93
CA GLN A 67 2.25 16.81 29.35
C GLN A 67 3.25 16.13 30.32
N GLY A 68 4.37 15.64 29.81
CA GLY A 68 5.36 14.87 30.57
C GLY A 68 4.92 13.44 30.88
N PHE A 69 5.89 12.56 31.19
CA PHE A 69 5.62 11.15 31.50
C PHE A 69 5.19 10.96 32.96
N ASP A 70 5.87 11.61 33.91
CA ASP A 70 5.60 11.51 35.35
C ASP A 70 4.69 12.64 35.88
N GLY A 71 4.26 13.55 35.02
CA GLY A 71 3.47 14.72 35.40
C GLY A 71 1.95 14.50 35.34
N GLY A 72 1.25 14.94 36.39
CA GLY A 72 -0.21 15.13 36.43
C GLY A 72 -1.06 13.91 36.85
N ASN A 73 -2.38 14.08 36.88
CA ASN A 73 -3.32 13.04 37.33
C ASN A 73 -3.58 12.01 36.20
N VAL A 74 -3.04 10.80 36.37
CA VAL A 74 -3.17 9.69 35.40
C VAL A 74 -4.56 9.03 35.49
N SER A 75 -5.29 9.23 36.60
CA SER A 75 -6.57 8.58 36.90
C SER A 75 -7.64 8.76 35.82
N GLU A 76 -7.78 9.96 35.25
CA GLU A 76 -8.76 10.26 34.20
C GLU A 76 -8.47 9.52 32.88
N MET A 77 -7.20 9.30 32.56
CA MET A 77 -6.77 8.65 31.31
C MET A 77 -6.81 7.13 31.40
N ILE A 78 -6.64 6.55 32.60
CA ILE A 78 -6.71 5.09 32.82
C ILE A 78 -8.06 4.53 32.38
N GLY A 79 -9.14 5.30 32.55
CA GLY A 79 -10.48 4.88 32.12
C GLY A 79 -10.58 4.56 30.63
N GLN A 80 -9.77 5.21 29.79
CA GLN A 80 -9.76 5.00 28.34
C GLN A 80 -9.13 3.67 27.93
N TYR A 81 -8.38 3.02 28.82
CA TYR A 81 -7.64 1.79 28.56
C TYR A 81 -8.28 0.53 29.15
N ARG A 82 -9.44 0.65 29.82
CA ARG A 82 -10.09 -0.47 30.51
C ARG A 82 -10.47 -1.62 29.59
N SER A 83 -10.82 -1.32 28.34
CA SER A 83 -11.20 -2.30 27.31
C SER A 83 -10.07 -2.59 26.31
N THR A 84 -8.84 -2.15 26.59
CA THR A 84 -7.70 -2.38 25.70
C THR A 84 -7.22 -3.83 25.80
N MET A 85 -7.13 -4.48 24.64
CA MET A 85 -6.55 -5.82 24.52
C MET A 85 -5.04 -5.73 24.28
N TYR A 86 -4.29 -6.79 24.64
CA TYR A 86 -2.84 -6.80 24.41
C TYR A 86 -2.47 -6.59 22.95
N LEU A 87 -3.26 -7.10 22.00
CA LEU A 87 -3.05 -6.86 20.57
C LEU A 87 -3.08 -5.36 20.22
N GLN A 88 -3.99 -4.60 20.83
CA GLN A 88 -4.04 -3.15 20.64
C GLN A 88 -2.81 -2.47 21.21
N VAL A 89 -2.29 -2.93 22.35
CA VAL A 89 -1.05 -2.41 22.93
C VAL A 89 0.13 -2.65 21.99
N VAL A 90 0.29 -3.89 21.51
CA VAL A 90 1.35 -4.27 20.57
C VAL A 90 1.33 -3.36 19.34
N ILE A 91 0.18 -3.22 18.70
CA ILE A 91 0.03 -2.36 17.52
C ILE A 91 0.37 -0.91 17.86
N THR A 92 -0.19 -0.38 18.96
CA THR A 92 0.01 1.02 19.36
C THR A 92 1.48 1.33 19.63
N VAL A 93 2.18 0.46 20.38
CA VAL A 93 3.60 0.63 20.72
C VAL A 93 4.48 0.54 19.49
N CYS A 94 4.24 -0.43 18.60
CA CYS A 94 5.00 -0.53 17.36
C CYS A 94 4.79 0.70 16.45
N LEU A 95 3.57 1.25 16.38
CA LEU A 95 3.30 2.50 15.65
C LEU A 95 3.92 3.74 16.32
N TYR A 96 4.24 3.69 17.61
CA TYR A 96 5.00 4.75 18.27
C TYR A 96 6.47 4.67 17.91
N TYR A 97 7.07 3.48 17.95
CA TYR A 97 8.44 3.27 17.50
C TYR A 97 8.63 3.61 16.03
N LEU A 98 7.74 3.17 15.14
CA LEU A 98 7.74 3.50 13.71
C LEU A 98 7.85 5.01 13.45
N ARG A 99 7.33 5.85 14.36
CA ARG A 99 7.24 7.30 14.20
C ARG A 99 8.24 8.07 15.07
N SER A 100 9.23 7.39 15.64
CA SER A 100 10.21 8.02 16.53
C SER A 100 11.22 8.87 15.76
N TYR A 101 11.45 10.11 16.20
CA TYR A 101 12.47 10.98 15.64
C TYR A 101 13.17 11.74 16.76
N TYR A 102 14.48 11.91 16.64
CA TYR A 102 15.24 12.75 17.55
C TYR A 102 15.32 14.19 17.01
N PRO A 103 14.84 15.20 17.73
CA PRO A 103 15.11 16.59 17.41
C PRO A 103 16.56 16.96 17.80
N ARG A 104 17.11 18.01 17.16
CA ARG A 104 18.41 18.59 17.54
C ARG A 104 18.28 19.39 18.84
N LEU A 105 18.33 18.70 19.97
CA LEU A 105 18.30 19.32 21.30
C LEU A 105 19.70 19.31 21.93
N PRO A 106 20.25 20.45 22.37
CA PRO A 106 21.62 20.53 22.90
C PRO A 106 21.91 19.64 24.11
N HIS A 107 20.88 19.35 24.93
CA HIS A 107 21.01 18.51 26.11
C HIS A 107 21.01 17.01 25.78
N LEU A 108 20.44 16.63 24.63
CA LEU A 108 20.52 15.28 24.10
C LEU A 108 21.89 15.14 23.44
N ARG A 109 22.85 14.54 24.16
CA ARG A 109 24.19 14.20 23.65
C ARG A 109 24.11 13.06 22.62
N LEU A 110 23.35 13.30 21.54
CA LEU A 110 23.09 12.34 20.47
C LEU A 110 24.35 12.12 19.63
N LYS A 111 24.59 10.84 19.30
CA LYS A 111 25.60 10.38 18.36
C LYS A 111 24.87 9.74 17.19
N ASP A 112 25.56 9.56 16.06
CA ASP A 112 25.00 8.89 14.88
C ASP A 112 24.58 7.44 15.19
N GLU A 113 25.29 6.77 16.10
CA GLU A 113 24.93 5.45 16.64
C GLU A 113 23.50 5.43 17.18
N HIS A 114 23.11 6.41 18.00
CA HIS A 114 21.76 6.47 18.57
C HIS A 114 20.67 6.68 17.50
N LEU A 115 20.99 7.38 16.40
CA LEU A 115 20.06 7.55 15.28
C LEU A 115 19.90 6.23 14.51
N ASN A 116 21.00 5.50 14.30
CA ASN A 116 20.97 4.19 13.65
C ASN A 116 20.25 3.15 14.52
N ASP A 117 20.50 3.12 15.83
CA ASP A 117 19.83 2.19 16.74
C ASP A 117 18.31 2.44 16.78
N ASN A 118 17.89 3.72 16.76
CA ASN A 118 16.47 4.05 16.66
C ASN A 118 15.87 3.62 15.32
N LYS A 119 16.66 3.65 14.24
CA LYS A 119 16.26 3.15 12.93
C LYS A 119 16.09 1.63 12.93
N GLU A 120 16.97 0.92 13.64
CA GLU A 120 16.84 -0.52 13.85
C GLU A 120 15.58 -0.87 14.66
N VAL A 121 15.32 -0.14 15.75
CA VAL A 121 14.08 -0.29 16.54
C VAL A 121 12.84 -0.06 15.67
N GLN A 122 12.87 0.93 14.77
CA GLN A 122 11.81 1.17 13.80
C GLN A 122 11.59 -0.03 12.86
N VAL A 123 12.67 -0.59 12.32
CA VAL A 123 12.61 -1.75 11.42
C VAL A 123 12.01 -2.96 12.15
N VAL A 124 12.50 -3.31 13.34
CA VAL A 124 11.97 -4.45 14.10
C VAL A 124 10.50 -4.22 14.50
N ALA A 125 10.11 -2.99 14.86
CA ALA A 125 8.71 -2.66 15.11
C ALA A 125 7.82 -2.85 13.86
N ILE A 126 8.35 -2.52 12.67
CA ILE A 126 7.66 -2.78 11.40
C ILE A 126 7.52 -4.29 11.17
N GLU A 127 8.59 -5.07 11.35
CA GLU A 127 8.56 -6.53 11.16
C GLU A 127 7.51 -7.20 12.05
N VAL A 128 7.40 -6.78 13.33
CA VAL A 128 6.33 -7.25 14.22
C VAL A 128 4.95 -6.92 13.65
N LEU A 129 4.74 -5.69 13.15
CA LEU A 129 3.47 -5.29 12.53
C LEU A 129 3.17 -6.08 11.24
N VAL A 130 4.17 -6.31 10.39
CA VAL A 130 4.04 -7.13 9.17
C VAL A 130 3.57 -8.53 9.54
N LEU A 131 4.22 -9.14 10.54
CA LEU A 131 3.89 -10.48 11.03
C LEU A 131 2.47 -10.51 11.60
N VAL A 132 2.09 -9.53 12.42
CA VAL A 132 0.74 -9.39 12.98
C VAL A 132 -0.30 -9.28 11.86
N PHE A 133 -0.15 -8.34 10.93
CA PHE A 133 -1.20 -8.08 9.91
C PHE A 133 -1.28 -9.17 8.84
N THR A 134 -0.15 -9.79 8.48
CA THR A 134 -0.14 -10.93 7.55
C THR A 134 -0.92 -12.11 8.14
N ASN A 135 -0.66 -12.45 9.40
CA ASN A 135 -1.36 -13.56 10.06
C ASN A 135 -2.81 -13.22 10.40
N LEU A 136 -3.13 -11.96 10.76
CA LEU A 136 -4.51 -11.51 10.91
C LEU A 136 -5.28 -11.63 9.60
N SER A 137 -4.65 -11.37 8.44
CA SER A 137 -5.29 -11.53 7.13
C SER A 137 -5.74 -12.97 6.91
N SER A 138 -4.88 -13.94 7.21
CA SER A 138 -5.22 -15.38 7.13
C SER A 138 -6.32 -15.77 8.12
N LEU A 139 -6.27 -15.26 9.36
CA LEU A 139 -7.29 -15.56 10.38
C LEU A 139 -8.66 -14.99 10.04
N VAL A 140 -8.70 -13.80 9.43
CA VAL A 140 -9.94 -13.17 8.96
C VAL A 140 -10.54 -13.97 7.80
N ALA A 141 -9.71 -14.50 6.90
CA ALA A 141 -10.16 -15.38 5.82
C ALA A 141 -10.73 -16.70 6.35
N ASP A 142 -10.11 -17.31 7.37
CA ASP A 142 -10.58 -18.56 7.99
C ASP A 142 -11.84 -18.39 8.85
N SER A 143 -12.03 -17.22 9.50
CA SER A 143 -13.12 -16.97 10.45
C SER A 143 -13.67 -15.54 10.33
N PRO A 144 -14.40 -15.22 9.25
CA PRO A 144 -14.76 -13.85 8.91
C PRO A 144 -15.80 -13.23 9.87
N ARG A 145 -16.72 -14.04 10.41
CA ARG A 145 -17.92 -13.54 11.10
C ARG A 145 -17.67 -12.90 12.47
N GLY A 146 -16.59 -13.29 13.17
CA GLY A 146 -16.29 -12.78 14.53
C GLY A 146 -15.11 -11.80 14.57
N LEU A 147 -14.05 -12.10 13.82
CA LEU A 147 -12.79 -11.38 13.94
C LEU A 147 -12.73 -10.11 13.07
N ALA A 148 -13.40 -10.11 11.90
CA ALA A 148 -13.32 -9.00 10.95
C ALA A 148 -13.81 -7.65 11.51
N PRO A 149 -14.97 -7.56 12.21
CA PRO A 149 -15.41 -6.28 12.79
C PRO A 149 -14.46 -5.77 13.86
N TYR A 150 -13.91 -6.68 14.69
CA TYR A 150 -12.93 -6.34 15.72
C TYR A 150 -11.64 -5.80 15.11
N VAL A 151 -11.07 -6.48 14.10
CA VAL A 151 -9.84 -6.03 13.44
C VAL A 151 -10.05 -4.70 12.74
N LEU A 152 -11.20 -4.49 12.08
CA LEU A 152 -11.51 -3.20 11.46
C LEU A 152 -11.57 -2.06 12.49
N ASP A 153 -12.27 -2.26 13.61
CA ASP A 153 -12.33 -1.29 14.71
C ASP A 153 -10.94 -1.03 15.31
N LEU A 154 -10.13 -2.07 15.45
CA LEU A 154 -8.75 -1.98 15.93
C LEU A 154 -7.87 -1.13 15.00
N LEU A 155 -7.92 -1.36 13.69
CA LEU A 155 -7.18 -0.57 12.70
C LEU A 155 -7.58 0.92 12.76
N ASN A 156 -8.88 1.19 12.88
CA ASN A 156 -9.42 2.55 12.98
C ASN A 156 -9.01 3.25 14.28
N LYS A 157 -9.14 2.56 15.42
CA LYS A 157 -8.73 3.08 16.74
C LYS A 157 -7.24 3.41 16.80
N CYS A 158 -6.40 2.54 16.25
CA CYS A 158 -4.95 2.73 16.19
C CYS A 158 -4.51 3.68 15.06
N LYS A 159 -5.40 4.02 14.12
CA LYS A 159 -5.12 4.86 12.93
C LYS A 159 -3.96 4.31 12.09
N VAL A 160 -3.93 3.00 11.92
CA VAL A 160 -2.78 2.27 11.34
C VAL A 160 -2.47 2.76 9.93
N GLN A 161 -3.46 2.80 9.04
CA GLN A 161 -3.29 3.22 7.64
C GLN A 161 -2.75 4.66 7.55
N LYS A 162 -3.35 5.56 8.33
CA LYS A 162 -2.91 6.96 8.38
C LYS A 162 -1.45 7.06 8.81
N CYS A 163 -1.08 6.32 9.86
CA CYS A 163 0.27 6.28 10.39
C CYS A 163 1.27 5.84 9.31
N VAL A 164 1.06 4.66 8.71
CA VAL A 164 1.97 4.06 7.73
C VAL A 164 2.14 4.92 6.48
N LEU A 165 1.05 5.47 5.93
CA LEU A 165 1.14 6.35 4.75
C LEU A 165 1.91 7.64 5.02
N HIS A 166 1.78 8.22 6.22
CA HIS A 166 2.58 9.39 6.58
C HIS A 166 4.05 9.04 6.77
N CYS A 167 4.36 7.84 7.29
CA CYS A 167 5.73 7.36 7.42
C CYS A 167 6.39 7.18 6.04
N LEU A 168 5.71 6.52 5.09
CA LEU A 168 6.20 6.42 3.71
C LEU A 168 6.41 7.78 3.06
N LEU A 169 5.44 8.69 3.22
CA LEU A 169 5.56 10.06 2.71
C LEU A 169 6.77 10.78 3.32
N ALA A 170 7.00 10.63 4.63
CA ALA A 170 8.15 11.21 5.31
C ALA A 170 9.48 10.67 4.76
N THR A 171 9.59 9.36 4.50
CA THR A 171 10.76 8.76 3.87
C THR A 171 11.00 9.32 2.46
N VAL A 172 9.96 9.39 1.63
CA VAL A 172 10.07 9.96 0.27
C VAL A 172 10.48 11.44 0.30
N HIS A 173 10.06 12.18 1.33
CA HIS A 173 10.51 13.56 1.55
C HIS A 173 11.95 13.64 2.06
N ALA A 174 12.36 12.76 2.97
CA ALA A 174 13.72 12.70 3.50
C ALA A 174 14.76 12.37 2.43
N MET A 175 14.38 11.54 1.44
CA MET A 175 15.25 11.19 0.32
C MET A 175 15.34 12.28 -0.75
N ARG A 176 14.52 13.34 -0.71
CA ARG A 176 14.51 14.37 -1.76
C ARG A 176 15.79 15.22 -1.72
N LEU A 177 16.48 15.35 -2.85
CA LEU A 177 17.63 16.26 -2.98
C LEU A 177 17.24 17.73 -2.70
N PRO A 178 18.06 18.50 -1.96
CA PRO A 178 17.88 19.94 -1.81
C PRO A 178 18.01 20.61 -3.18
N GLY A 179 16.91 21.14 -3.72
CA GLY A 179 16.88 21.83 -5.03
C GLY A 179 15.89 21.26 -6.06
N ASN A 180 15.23 20.13 -5.77
CA ASN A 180 14.25 19.52 -6.69
C ASN A 180 12.78 19.93 -6.42
N THR A 181 12.54 21.05 -5.72
CA THR A 181 11.23 21.67 -5.68
C THR A 181 10.91 22.16 -7.10
N MET A 182 10.01 21.45 -7.77
CA MET A 182 9.45 21.85 -9.07
C MET A 182 8.53 23.07 -8.87
N THR A 183 9.10 24.19 -8.44
CA THR A 183 8.49 25.51 -8.49
C THR A 183 9.36 26.34 -9.42
N ASN A 184 8.85 26.45 -10.64
CA ASN A 184 9.32 27.38 -11.65
C ASN A 184 9.34 28.79 -11.06
N THR A 185 10.48 29.26 -10.56
CA THR A 185 10.76 30.69 -10.44
C THR A 185 12.26 30.92 -10.29
N LYS A 186 12.80 31.76 -11.17
CA LYS A 186 14.19 32.25 -11.18
C LYS A 186 14.52 33.17 -9.99
N ASN A 187 14.11 32.83 -8.77
CA ASN A 187 14.48 33.56 -7.57
C ASN A 187 15.21 32.63 -6.61
N ARG A 188 16.54 32.80 -6.58
CA ARG A 188 17.48 32.14 -5.67
C ARG A 188 17.37 32.74 -4.26
N ALA A 189 16.15 32.83 -3.73
CA ALA A 189 15.95 33.04 -2.30
C ALA A 189 16.44 31.77 -1.60
N VAL A 190 17.31 31.90 -0.62
CA VAL A 190 17.70 30.82 0.28
C VAL A 190 16.42 30.28 0.92
N GLU A 191 15.85 29.19 0.38
CA GLU A 191 14.69 28.55 0.98
C GLU A 191 15.12 28.07 2.37
N THR A 192 14.71 28.81 3.40
CA THR A 192 14.84 28.38 4.78
C THR A 192 14.11 27.05 4.93
N LYS A 193 14.87 26.00 5.24
CA LYS A 193 14.32 24.66 5.46
C LYS A 193 13.24 24.74 6.52
N THR A 194 12.12 24.05 6.27
CA THR A 194 11.09 23.91 7.29
C THR A 194 11.63 23.09 8.46
N PHE A 195 11.12 23.31 9.67
CA PHE A 195 11.48 22.49 10.85
C PHE A 195 11.37 20.98 10.56
N THR A 196 10.32 20.56 9.85
CA THR A 196 10.12 19.15 9.48
C THR A 196 11.21 18.65 8.54
N GLN A 197 11.62 19.46 7.57
CA GLN A 197 12.71 19.10 6.66
C GLN A 197 14.05 19.03 7.39
N ASP A 198 14.33 19.96 8.30
CA ASP A 198 15.54 19.93 9.13
C ASP A 198 15.60 18.74 10.08
N LEU A 199 14.45 18.32 10.61
CA LEU A 199 14.30 17.14 11.45
C LEU A 199 14.53 15.85 10.65
N LEU A 200 13.91 15.74 9.48
CA LEU A 200 14.14 14.61 8.57
C LEU A 200 15.59 14.56 8.12
N ASP A 201 16.15 15.68 7.67
CA ASP A 201 17.56 15.77 7.32
C ASP A 201 18.45 15.29 8.47
N TYR A 202 18.19 15.69 9.71
CA TYR A 202 19.01 15.28 10.85
C TYR A 202 18.93 13.78 11.16
N ASN A 203 17.74 13.18 11.06
CA ASN A 203 17.56 11.76 11.37
C ASN A 203 17.96 10.83 10.20
N ASN A 204 18.15 11.38 8.99
CA ASN A 204 18.41 10.59 7.79
C ASN A 204 19.73 10.96 7.08
N LYS A 205 20.47 11.99 7.52
CA LYS A 205 21.79 12.33 7.00
C LYS A 205 22.88 11.74 7.88
N GLY A 206 23.32 10.54 7.54
CA GLY A 206 24.68 10.10 7.82
C GLY A 206 25.54 10.41 6.60
N GLY A 207 26.72 11.00 6.79
CA GLY A 207 27.69 11.23 5.73
C GLY A 207 28.37 9.96 5.22
N ASP A 208 27.86 8.77 5.58
CA ASP A 208 28.48 7.48 5.38
C ASP A 208 27.49 6.47 4.76
N GLY A 209 27.98 5.54 3.95
CA GLY A 209 27.17 4.61 3.15
C GLY A 209 26.23 3.73 3.98
N LEU A 210 26.57 3.48 5.25
CA LEU A 210 25.77 2.71 6.20
C LEU A 210 24.42 3.37 6.53
N CYS A 211 24.35 4.70 6.57
CA CYS A 211 23.10 5.42 6.87
C CYS A 211 22.10 5.31 5.71
N LEU A 212 22.59 5.30 4.47
CA LEU A 212 21.75 5.07 3.29
C LEU A 212 21.17 3.66 3.31
N ALA A 213 21.98 2.64 3.61
CA ALA A 213 21.49 1.26 3.73
C ALA A 213 20.39 1.13 4.79
N SER A 214 20.60 1.71 5.98
CA SER A 214 19.61 1.72 7.07
C SER A 214 18.29 2.39 6.67
N GLN A 215 18.36 3.48 5.90
CA GLN A 215 17.18 4.15 5.34
C GLN A 215 16.44 3.30 4.31
N GLU A 216 17.17 2.61 3.44
CA GLU A 216 16.61 1.71 2.43
C GLU A 216 15.96 0.49 3.07
N THR A 217 16.56 -0.10 4.11
CA THR A 217 15.97 -1.19 4.89
C THR A 217 14.64 -0.77 5.50
N TYR A 218 14.61 0.38 6.18
CA TYR A 218 13.36 0.91 6.74
C TYR A 218 12.29 1.15 5.67
N LEU A 219 12.68 1.70 4.51
CA LEU A 219 11.75 1.91 3.41
C LEU A 219 11.17 0.58 2.92
N SER A 220 12.03 -0.43 2.69
CA SER A 220 11.59 -1.77 2.27
C SER A 220 10.61 -2.37 3.27
N SER A 221 10.95 -2.39 4.56
CA SER A 221 10.06 -2.90 5.60
C SER A 221 8.74 -2.13 5.64
N ALA A 222 8.76 -0.81 5.49
CA ALA A 222 7.54 0.01 5.45
C ALA A 222 6.66 -0.28 4.23
N MET A 223 7.25 -0.63 3.08
CA MET A 223 6.51 -1.12 1.92
C MET A 223 5.87 -2.48 2.19
N ASP A 224 6.60 -3.41 2.81
CA ASP A 224 6.07 -4.73 3.18
C ASP A 224 4.88 -4.61 4.14
N LEU A 225 4.97 -3.71 5.12
CA LEU A 225 3.88 -3.38 6.02
C LEU A 225 2.67 -2.81 5.28
N THR A 226 2.91 -1.93 4.31
CA THR A 226 1.85 -1.35 3.49
C THR A 226 1.16 -2.44 2.66
N LEU A 227 1.91 -3.36 2.07
CA LEU A 227 1.36 -4.49 1.32
C LEU A 227 0.55 -5.44 2.22
N ALA A 228 1.07 -5.78 3.41
CA ALA A 228 0.36 -6.61 4.38
C ALA A 228 -0.97 -5.98 4.81
N LEU A 229 -1.01 -4.66 4.99
CA LEU A 229 -2.23 -3.92 5.29
C LEU A 229 -3.21 -3.90 4.11
N ILE A 230 -2.74 -3.69 2.89
CA ILE A 230 -3.59 -3.75 1.68
C ILE A 230 -4.27 -5.12 1.56
N LYS A 231 -3.51 -6.21 1.76
CA LYS A 231 -4.05 -7.58 1.76
C LYS A 231 -5.08 -7.81 2.86
N LEU A 232 -4.80 -7.32 4.08
CA LEU A 232 -5.74 -7.41 5.19
C LEU A 232 -7.03 -6.60 4.92
N GLU A 233 -6.93 -5.41 4.33
CA GLU A 233 -8.10 -4.60 3.98
C GLU A 233 -9.00 -5.29 2.95
N ASP A 234 -8.39 -5.96 1.96
CA ASP A 234 -9.12 -6.74 0.96
C ASP A 234 -9.81 -7.95 1.60
N ALA A 235 -9.11 -8.70 2.46
CA ALA A 235 -9.71 -9.79 3.23
C ALA A 235 -10.90 -9.30 4.08
N LEU A 236 -10.76 -8.14 4.73
CA LEU A 236 -11.84 -7.51 5.50
C LEU A 236 -13.00 -7.03 4.60
N ALA A 237 -12.73 -6.55 3.40
CA ALA A 237 -13.75 -6.13 2.45
C ALA A 237 -14.58 -7.32 1.94
N ALA A 238 -13.93 -8.46 1.67
CA ALA A 238 -14.60 -9.69 1.28
C ALA A 238 -15.61 -10.17 2.34
N THR A 239 -15.33 -9.95 3.63
CA THR A 239 -16.27 -10.32 4.71
C THR A 239 -17.55 -9.49 4.76
N LYS A 240 -17.52 -8.24 4.26
CA LYS A 240 -18.66 -7.32 4.29
C LYS A 240 -19.67 -7.55 3.18
N MET A 241 -19.36 -8.40 2.20
CA MET A 241 -20.27 -8.66 1.08
C MET A 241 -21.55 -9.40 1.50
N ASP A 242 -21.57 -9.99 2.72
CA ASP A 242 -22.70 -10.76 3.24
C ASP A 242 -23.58 -10.02 4.28
N SER A 243 -23.37 -8.72 4.55
CA SER A 243 -24.19 -8.04 5.58
C SER A 243 -24.45 -6.53 5.33
N PHE A 244 -25.73 -6.27 5.03
CA PHE A 244 -26.47 -4.99 5.05
C PHE A 244 -26.25 -3.96 3.94
N PRO A 245 -27.34 -3.31 3.48
CA PRO A 245 -27.28 -2.24 2.48
C PRO A 245 -26.59 -1.02 3.07
N ARG A 246 -25.57 -0.50 2.36
CA ARG A 246 -24.94 0.78 2.69
C ARG A 246 -25.95 1.91 2.43
N GLU A 247 -26.66 2.34 3.46
CA GLU A 247 -27.23 3.69 3.46
C GLU A 247 -26.11 4.73 3.48
N GLY A 248 -26.29 5.74 2.63
CA GLY A 248 -25.26 6.63 2.14
C GLY A 248 -24.47 7.37 3.22
N THR A 249 -23.16 7.47 2.99
CA THR A 249 -22.34 8.51 3.61
C THR A 249 -21.59 9.25 2.51
N ALA A 250 -22.17 10.40 2.17
CA ALA A 250 -21.57 11.61 1.64
C ALA A 250 -20.42 11.47 0.63
N THR A 251 -20.76 11.73 -0.63
CA THR A 251 -19.87 12.29 -1.65
C THR A 251 -19.23 13.60 -1.14
N THR A 252 -18.05 13.49 -0.51
CA THR A 252 -17.18 14.65 -0.34
C THR A 252 -16.58 15.01 -1.69
N LYS A 253 -17.06 16.14 -2.24
CA LYS A 253 -16.55 16.81 -3.44
C LYS A 253 -15.01 16.81 -3.44
N THR A 254 -14.44 16.27 -4.50
CA THR A 254 -13.01 16.15 -4.78
C THR A 254 -12.40 17.53 -5.03
N GLY A 255 -11.90 18.17 -3.97
CA GLY A 255 -10.96 19.27 -4.09
C GLY A 255 -9.63 18.77 -4.66
N THR A 256 -9.24 19.32 -5.79
CA THR A 256 -8.05 19.01 -6.61
C THR A 256 -6.72 19.41 -5.95
N SER A 257 -6.47 19.09 -4.68
CA SER A 257 -5.13 19.25 -4.07
C SER A 257 -5.05 18.72 -2.65
N SER A 258 -5.24 17.42 -2.40
CA SER A 258 -5.02 16.90 -1.04
C SER A 258 -3.92 15.85 -0.98
N THR A 259 -2.74 16.28 -0.55
CA THR A 259 -1.70 15.45 0.09
C THR A 259 -2.16 14.88 1.44
N HIS A 260 -3.46 14.94 1.73
CA HIS A 260 -4.05 14.65 3.03
C HIS A 260 -4.76 13.31 3.00
N TYR A 261 -4.57 12.55 4.07
CA TYR A 261 -5.25 11.29 4.31
C TYR A 261 -6.76 11.51 4.45
N GLN A 262 -7.56 10.70 3.75
CA GLN A 262 -9.02 10.73 3.79
C GLN A 262 -9.54 9.64 4.74
N ILE A 263 -10.40 9.99 5.70
CA ILE A 263 -10.88 9.03 6.69
C ILE A 263 -11.87 8.06 6.03
N GLY A 264 -11.77 6.77 6.35
CA GLY A 264 -12.74 5.75 5.92
C GLY A 264 -12.45 5.10 4.55
N GLN A 265 -11.40 5.52 3.84
CA GLN A 265 -10.94 4.88 2.60
C GLN A 265 -9.81 3.88 2.88
N THR A 266 -9.81 2.77 2.14
CA THR A 266 -8.73 1.78 2.12
C THR A 266 -7.45 2.38 1.52
N ILE A 267 -6.29 1.83 1.86
CA ILE A 267 -4.99 2.31 1.38
C ILE A 267 -4.95 2.48 -0.15
N PRO A 268 -5.40 1.50 -0.98
CA PRO A 268 -5.38 1.68 -2.44
C PRO A 268 -6.28 2.81 -2.93
N ALA A 269 -7.39 3.09 -2.24
CA ALA A 269 -8.31 4.17 -2.59
C ALA A 269 -7.81 5.55 -2.12
N GLN A 270 -6.81 5.61 -1.24
CA GLN A 270 -6.27 6.88 -0.77
C GLN A 270 -5.53 7.62 -1.89
N PRO A 271 -5.87 8.89 -2.20
CA PRO A 271 -5.07 9.69 -3.12
C PRO A 271 -3.64 9.91 -2.61
N MET A 272 -3.46 9.88 -1.28
CA MET A 272 -2.15 9.96 -0.63
C MET A 272 -1.23 8.79 -1.01
N PHE A 273 -1.76 7.56 -1.12
CA PHE A 273 -0.97 6.39 -1.50
C PHE A 273 -0.38 6.56 -2.90
N LEU A 274 -1.24 6.87 -3.88
CA LEU A 274 -0.81 7.07 -5.27
C LEU A 274 0.15 8.26 -5.42
N ARG A 275 -0.06 9.33 -4.64
CA ARG A 275 0.84 10.49 -4.58
C ARG A 275 2.22 10.10 -4.06
N VAL A 276 2.30 9.29 -3.01
CA VAL A 276 3.56 8.79 -2.45
C VAL A 276 4.31 7.97 -3.49
N VAL A 277 3.66 6.97 -4.10
CA VAL A 277 4.26 6.12 -5.14
C VAL A 277 4.72 6.96 -6.33
N SER A 278 3.88 7.85 -6.84
CA SER A 278 4.23 8.70 -7.99
C SER A 278 5.36 9.68 -7.67
N SER A 279 5.36 10.25 -6.46
CA SER A 279 6.42 11.16 -6.03
C SER A 279 7.74 10.45 -5.78
N ALA A 280 7.73 9.15 -5.45
CA ALA A 280 8.94 8.36 -5.31
C ALA A 280 9.50 8.00 -6.69
N LEU A 281 8.66 7.49 -7.59
CA LEU A 281 9.05 7.16 -8.97
C LEU A 281 9.44 8.38 -9.81
N GLY A 282 8.99 9.58 -9.43
CA GLY A 282 9.44 10.83 -10.05
C GLY A 282 10.83 11.29 -9.62
N GLN A 283 11.42 10.72 -8.56
CA GLN A 283 12.74 11.11 -8.05
C GLN A 283 13.85 10.38 -8.79
N LYS A 284 14.44 11.06 -9.78
CA LYS A 284 15.45 10.50 -10.69
C LYS A 284 16.71 9.99 -9.98
N HIS A 285 17.08 10.57 -8.84
CA HIS A 285 18.27 10.17 -8.08
C HIS A 285 18.03 8.92 -7.20
N THR A 286 16.78 8.47 -7.04
CA THR A 286 16.41 7.24 -6.32
C THR A 286 15.93 6.13 -7.26
N ARG A 287 16.37 6.14 -8.53
CA ARG A 287 15.96 5.16 -9.54
C ARG A 287 16.24 3.72 -9.14
N HIS A 288 17.31 3.47 -8.38
CA HIS A 288 17.62 2.14 -7.83
C HIS A 288 16.54 1.61 -6.88
N LEU A 289 15.75 2.49 -6.25
CA LEU A 289 14.63 2.12 -5.38
C LEU A 289 13.31 1.97 -6.13
N HIS A 290 13.23 2.34 -7.41
CA HIS A 290 11.97 2.25 -8.16
C HIS A 290 11.50 0.79 -8.30
N SER A 291 12.41 -0.18 -8.35
CA SER A 291 12.06 -1.60 -8.36
C SER A 291 11.20 -1.99 -7.15
N ALA A 292 11.56 -1.53 -5.95
CA ALA A 292 10.80 -1.77 -4.73
C ALA A 292 9.40 -1.13 -4.77
N TRP A 293 9.31 0.12 -5.22
CA TRP A 293 8.01 0.82 -5.37
C TRP A 293 7.09 0.14 -6.39
N LEU A 294 7.66 -0.31 -7.50
CA LEU A 294 6.91 -1.03 -8.53
C LEU A 294 6.49 -2.41 -8.03
N HIS A 295 7.35 -3.12 -7.31
CA HIS A 295 7.01 -4.40 -6.69
C HIS A 295 5.86 -4.27 -5.67
N LEU A 296 5.87 -3.22 -4.82
CA LEU A 296 4.76 -2.91 -3.92
C LEU A 296 3.46 -2.73 -4.71
N PHE A 297 3.51 -1.92 -5.78
CA PHE A 297 2.31 -1.63 -6.56
C PHE A 297 1.78 -2.86 -7.31
N THR A 298 2.64 -3.60 -8.00
CA THR A 298 2.24 -4.79 -8.78
C THR A 298 1.72 -5.89 -7.87
N SER A 299 2.32 -6.09 -6.70
CA SER A 299 1.86 -7.05 -5.70
C SER A 299 0.53 -6.66 -5.05
N ALA A 300 0.20 -5.36 -5.04
CA ALA A 300 -1.05 -4.85 -4.51
C ALA A 300 -2.22 -4.91 -5.51
N LEU A 301 -1.96 -5.12 -6.81
CA LEU A 301 -2.99 -5.09 -7.88
C LEU A 301 -4.25 -5.92 -7.57
N PRO A 302 -4.14 -7.20 -7.13
CA PRO A 302 -5.32 -8.02 -6.85
C PRO A 302 -6.21 -7.47 -5.75
N HIS A 303 -5.64 -6.64 -4.87
CA HIS A 303 -6.25 -6.17 -3.62
C HIS A 303 -6.70 -4.70 -3.71
N MET A 304 -6.67 -4.08 -4.90
CA MET A 304 -7.02 -2.65 -5.05
C MET A 304 -8.52 -2.37 -5.13
N GLY A 305 -9.34 -3.39 -5.39
CA GLY A 305 -10.80 -3.24 -5.53
C GLY A 305 -11.17 -2.12 -6.50
N THR A 306 -12.08 -1.24 -6.08
CA THR A 306 -12.58 -0.11 -6.91
C THR A 306 -11.54 0.94 -7.27
N ALA A 307 -10.39 0.98 -6.57
CA ALA A 307 -9.32 1.93 -6.87
C ALA A 307 -8.44 1.49 -8.06
N LEU A 308 -8.55 0.22 -8.48
CA LEU A 308 -7.72 -0.38 -9.52
C LEU A 308 -7.69 0.44 -10.83
N PRO A 309 -8.82 0.86 -11.44
CA PRO A 309 -8.79 1.51 -12.75
C PRO A 309 -7.99 2.82 -12.74
N ASN A 310 -8.28 3.70 -11.76
CA ASN A 310 -7.59 4.98 -11.62
C ASN A 310 -6.11 4.78 -11.27
N ASN A 311 -5.79 3.85 -10.36
CA ASN A 311 -4.40 3.62 -9.96
C ASN A 311 -3.56 3.08 -11.13
N CYS A 312 -4.06 2.08 -11.86
CA CYS A 312 -3.40 1.53 -13.04
C CYS A 312 -3.22 2.59 -14.13
N MET A 313 -4.25 3.39 -14.40
CA MET A 313 -4.19 4.48 -15.38
C MET A 313 -3.03 5.44 -15.07
N ARG A 314 -2.99 5.98 -13.84
CA ARG A 314 -2.00 6.97 -13.45
C ARG A 314 -0.59 6.40 -13.44
N LEU A 315 -0.42 5.17 -12.94
CA LEU A 315 0.90 4.56 -12.91
C LEU A 315 1.38 4.22 -14.32
N CYS A 316 0.55 3.66 -15.19
CA CYS A 316 0.93 3.39 -16.58
C CYS A 316 1.34 4.67 -17.32
N SER A 317 0.61 5.77 -17.13
CA SER A 317 0.98 7.08 -17.68
C SER A 317 2.35 7.54 -17.19
N LEU A 318 2.63 7.42 -15.89
CA LEU A 318 3.93 7.75 -15.31
C LEU A 318 5.04 6.85 -15.85
N LEU A 319 4.81 5.54 -15.96
CA LEU A 319 5.75 4.59 -16.53
C LEU A 319 6.10 4.93 -17.98
N CYS A 320 5.10 5.33 -18.79
CA CYS A 320 5.32 5.77 -20.16
C CYS A 320 6.24 7.01 -20.20
N VAL A 321 6.01 8.00 -19.33
CA VAL A 321 6.86 9.19 -19.23
C VAL A 321 8.29 8.80 -18.84
N LEU A 322 8.45 7.90 -17.85
CA LEU A 322 9.77 7.44 -17.41
C LEU A 322 10.51 6.66 -18.51
N LEU A 323 9.80 5.84 -19.29
CA LEU A 323 10.35 5.11 -20.43
C LEU A 323 10.85 6.06 -21.53
N GLU A 324 10.07 7.08 -21.88
CA GLU A 324 10.45 8.10 -22.88
C GLU A 324 11.64 8.98 -22.45
N GLU A 325 11.94 9.03 -21.16
CA GLU A 325 13.13 9.71 -20.67
C GLU A 325 14.41 8.89 -20.88
N ILE A 326 14.33 7.56 -20.93
CA ILE A 326 15.51 6.67 -21.00
C ILE A 326 16.39 6.95 -22.24
N PRO A 327 15.85 7.00 -23.47
CA PRO A 327 16.65 7.22 -24.68
C PRO A 327 17.42 8.55 -24.68
N LYS A 328 16.88 9.58 -24.01
CA LYS A 328 17.51 10.90 -23.86
C LYS A 328 18.84 10.82 -23.10
N TYR A 329 18.99 9.84 -22.22
CA TYR A 329 20.23 9.64 -21.46
C TYR A 329 21.32 8.96 -22.29
N TYR A 330 20.96 8.00 -23.14
CA TYR A 330 21.92 7.31 -24.00
C TYR A 330 22.40 8.16 -25.17
N THR A 331 21.60 9.16 -25.60
CA THR A 331 21.97 10.10 -26.67
C THR A 331 22.82 11.27 -26.18
N THR A 332 22.83 11.55 -24.87
CA THR A 332 23.60 12.66 -24.29
C THR A 332 25.05 12.21 -24.02
N LYS A 333 26.04 12.98 -24.49
CA LYS A 333 27.49 12.67 -24.34
C LYS A 333 28.03 12.84 -22.91
N ASP A 334 27.21 13.32 -21.97
CA ASP A 334 27.58 13.50 -20.57
C ASP A 334 27.52 12.17 -19.80
N THR A 335 28.68 11.52 -19.69
CA THR A 335 28.89 10.26 -18.95
C THR A 335 28.58 10.35 -17.45
N SER A 336 28.44 11.54 -16.88
CA SER A 336 28.06 11.75 -15.47
C SER A 336 26.58 11.45 -15.19
N GLN A 337 25.68 11.69 -16.16
CA GLN A 337 24.25 11.41 -16.05
C GLN A 337 23.94 9.90 -16.16
N LEU A 338 24.82 9.15 -16.86
CA LEU A 338 24.66 7.72 -17.10
C LEU A 338 24.89 6.87 -15.85
N LYS A 339 25.71 7.34 -14.89
CA LYS A 339 25.98 6.65 -13.61
C LYS A 339 24.78 6.60 -12.67
N SER A 340 23.73 7.39 -12.91
CA SER A 340 22.55 7.47 -12.05
C SER A 340 21.44 6.48 -12.43
N ILE A 341 21.61 5.69 -13.49
CA ILE A 341 20.59 4.77 -14.00
C ILE A 341 21.05 3.33 -13.75
N PRO A 342 20.27 2.53 -13.00
CA PRO A 342 20.53 1.09 -12.89
C PRO A 342 20.55 0.43 -14.27
N PRO A 343 21.47 -0.51 -14.54
CA PRO A 343 21.62 -1.13 -15.87
C PRO A 343 20.35 -1.88 -16.33
N ASP A 344 19.54 -2.34 -15.39
CA ASP A 344 18.29 -3.08 -15.58
C ASP A 344 17.05 -2.19 -15.56
N TYR A 345 17.18 -0.86 -15.41
CA TYR A 345 16.06 0.05 -15.16
C TYR A 345 14.97 0.00 -16.25
N ALA A 346 15.36 -0.03 -17.53
CA ALA A 346 14.39 -0.16 -18.63
C ALA A 346 13.59 -1.47 -18.54
N LEU A 347 14.26 -2.57 -18.20
CA LEU A 347 13.62 -3.88 -18.00
C LEU A 347 12.68 -3.84 -16.79
N THR A 348 13.06 -3.19 -15.70
CA THR A 348 12.19 -3.01 -14.52
C THR A 348 10.90 -2.28 -14.89
N LEU A 349 10.99 -1.17 -15.64
CA LEU A 349 9.82 -0.39 -16.05
C LEU A 349 8.91 -1.19 -17.01
N ILE A 350 9.51 -1.85 -18.01
CA ILE A 350 8.76 -2.67 -18.98
C ILE A 350 8.10 -3.87 -18.29
N SER A 351 8.81 -4.53 -17.37
CA SER A 351 8.27 -5.65 -16.60
C SER A 351 7.07 -5.21 -15.77
N ALA A 352 7.17 -4.10 -15.02
CA ALA A 352 6.06 -3.56 -14.25
C ALA A 352 4.87 -3.17 -15.13
N LEU A 353 5.12 -2.48 -16.25
CA LEU A 353 4.08 -2.12 -17.21
C LEU A 353 3.39 -3.36 -17.79
N THR A 354 4.17 -4.39 -18.12
CA THR A 354 3.66 -5.67 -18.61
C THR A 354 2.80 -6.36 -17.55
N THR A 355 3.23 -6.41 -16.29
CA THR A 355 2.43 -7.01 -15.20
C THR A 355 1.10 -6.28 -15.01
N ILE A 356 1.09 -4.95 -15.04
CA ILE A 356 -0.15 -4.16 -14.90
C ILE A 356 -1.10 -4.42 -16.07
N VAL A 357 -0.59 -4.35 -17.30
CA VAL A 357 -1.39 -4.58 -18.51
C VAL A 357 -1.90 -6.01 -18.55
N HIS A 358 -1.05 -7.00 -18.27
CA HIS A 358 -1.43 -8.41 -18.21
C HIS A 358 -2.53 -8.63 -17.17
N PHE A 359 -2.36 -8.09 -15.96
CA PHE A 359 -3.36 -8.24 -14.89
C PHE A 359 -4.73 -7.67 -15.27
N CYS A 360 -4.78 -6.51 -15.94
CA CYS A 360 -6.06 -5.89 -16.28
C CYS A 360 -6.70 -6.41 -17.58
N LEU A 361 -5.89 -6.85 -18.55
CA LEU A 361 -6.39 -7.33 -19.83
C LEU A 361 -6.76 -8.81 -19.79
N LEU A 362 -5.99 -9.65 -19.10
CA LEU A 362 -6.26 -11.08 -18.99
C LEU A 362 -7.21 -11.36 -17.82
N ASP A 363 -7.99 -12.41 -17.97
CA ASP A 363 -8.89 -12.86 -16.92
C ASP A 363 -8.06 -13.50 -15.78
N PRO A 364 -8.12 -12.99 -14.53
CA PRO A 364 -7.36 -13.54 -13.42
C PRO A 364 -7.71 -15.00 -13.13
N SER A 365 -8.88 -15.48 -13.56
CA SER A 365 -9.29 -16.89 -13.45
C SER A 365 -8.44 -17.87 -14.27
N GLN A 366 -7.63 -17.38 -15.22
CA GLN A 366 -6.74 -18.20 -16.04
C GLN A 366 -5.26 -18.13 -15.62
N SER A 367 -4.94 -17.40 -14.53
CA SER A 367 -3.57 -17.28 -14.04
C SER A 367 -3.25 -18.35 -12.96
N PRO A 368 -2.15 -19.12 -13.07
CA PRO A 368 -1.80 -20.14 -12.08
C PRO A 368 -1.27 -19.58 -10.75
N LEU A 369 -1.32 -18.26 -10.53
CA LEU A 369 -0.81 -17.59 -9.32
C LEU A 369 -1.88 -17.36 -8.24
N THR A 370 -3.13 -17.73 -8.48
CA THR A 370 -4.21 -17.70 -7.49
C THR A 370 -4.56 -19.12 -7.06
N VAL A 371 -3.90 -19.62 -6.01
CA VAL A 371 -4.39 -20.80 -5.26
C VAL A 371 -5.63 -20.35 -4.48
N ALA A 372 -6.80 -20.59 -5.03
CA ALA A 372 -8.02 -20.64 -4.24
C ALA A 372 -7.95 -21.87 -3.30
N PRO A 373 -8.40 -21.79 -2.04
CA PRO A 373 -8.53 -22.97 -1.20
C PRO A 373 -9.71 -23.79 -1.73
N SER A 374 -9.44 -24.78 -2.56
CA SER A 374 -10.42 -25.80 -2.91
C SER A 374 -10.76 -26.59 -1.64
N ALA A 375 -12.01 -26.45 -1.21
CA ALA A 375 -12.60 -27.26 -0.16
C ALA A 375 -12.46 -28.75 -0.54
N THR A 376 -11.62 -29.48 0.20
CA THR A 376 -11.54 -30.93 0.16
C THR A 376 -12.80 -31.51 0.79
N SER A 377 -13.80 -31.85 -0.02
CA SER A 377 -14.86 -32.78 0.38
C SER A 377 -14.33 -34.21 0.29
N TYR A 378 -14.05 -34.80 1.46
CA TYR A 378 -13.87 -36.23 1.63
C TYR A 378 -15.19 -36.93 1.30
N VAL A 379 -15.21 -37.83 0.31
CA VAL A 379 -16.25 -38.85 0.17
C VAL A 379 -15.57 -40.19 -0.12
N SER A 380 -15.74 -41.12 0.82
CA SER A 380 -15.31 -42.52 0.72
C SER A 380 -16.18 -43.32 -0.25
N PRO A 381 -15.71 -44.46 -0.79
CA PRO A 381 -16.32 -45.12 -1.93
C PRO A 381 -17.21 -46.31 -1.56
N SER A 382 -18.37 -46.45 -2.21
CA SER A 382 -19.06 -47.75 -2.34
C SER A 382 -20.18 -47.76 -3.40
N GLN A 383 -20.02 -48.71 -4.34
CA GLN A 383 -21.05 -49.57 -4.95
C GLN A 383 -21.88 -49.11 -6.18
N VAL A 384 -21.45 -49.64 -7.36
CA VAL A 384 -22.14 -50.60 -8.27
C VAL A 384 -23.54 -50.29 -8.84
N ALA A 385 -23.57 -50.33 -10.19
CA ALA A 385 -24.60 -50.80 -11.15
C ALA A 385 -25.75 -49.91 -11.67
N SER A 386 -25.75 -49.84 -13.02
CA SER A 386 -26.89 -49.97 -13.96
C SER A 386 -27.85 -48.78 -14.11
N SER A 387 -28.44 -48.44 -15.27
CA SER A 387 -28.47 -48.94 -16.66
C SER A 387 -29.23 -47.89 -17.51
N THR A 388 -29.11 -47.97 -18.86
CA THR A 388 -30.14 -47.58 -19.88
C THR A 388 -30.61 -46.12 -19.94
N GLY A 389 -30.80 -45.44 -21.08
CA GLY A 389 -30.83 -45.76 -22.52
C GLY A 389 -31.55 -44.61 -23.26
N SER A 390 -31.32 -44.51 -24.59
CA SER A 390 -32.28 -44.01 -25.61
C SER A 390 -32.55 -42.47 -25.65
N SER A 391 -32.08 -41.68 -26.62
CA SER A 391 -32.36 -41.57 -28.08
C SER A 391 -33.48 -40.59 -28.48
N ALA A 392 -33.06 -39.56 -29.25
CA ALA A 392 -33.67 -38.94 -30.45
C ALA A 392 -35.11 -38.38 -30.46
N SER A 393 -35.26 -37.14 -30.94
CA SER A 393 -36.19 -36.66 -32.01
C SER A 393 -36.17 -35.11 -32.09
N THR A 394 -35.73 -34.50 -33.21
CA THR A 394 -36.52 -33.75 -34.25
C THR A 394 -37.39 -32.61 -33.69
N SER A 395 -37.54 -31.41 -34.25
CA SER A 395 -37.25 -30.77 -35.54
C SER A 395 -37.61 -29.27 -35.39
N ASN A 396 -37.00 -28.37 -36.16
CA ASN A 396 -37.72 -27.50 -37.10
C ASN A 396 -36.81 -26.43 -37.72
N LEU A 397 -36.93 -26.38 -39.03
CA LEU A 397 -36.29 -25.50 -40.01
C LEU A 397 -37.30 -24.40 -40.36
N SER A 398 -36.84 -23.15 -40.49
CA SER A 398 -37.50 -22.17 -41.36
C SER A 398 -36.44 -21.31 -42.04
N SER A 399 -36.22 -21.64 -43.31
CA SER A 399 -35.45 -20.93 -44.32
C SER A 399 -36.15 -19.66 -44.80
N THR A 400 -35.40 -18.59 -45.00
CA THR A 400 -35.61 -17.67 -46.13
C THR A 400 -34.28 -17.42 -46.83
N VAL A 401 -34.28 -17.63 -48.14
CA VAL A 401 -33.15 -17.59 -49.07
C VAL A 401 -33.24 -16.33 -49.92
N GLY A 402 -32.07 -15.76 -50.20
CA GLY A 402 -31.80 -14.77 -51.24
C GLY A 402 -30.58 -13.95 -50.79
N GLY A 403 -29.34 -14.17 -51.24
CA GLY A 403 -28.88 -14.63 -52.53
C GLY A 403 -28.08 -13.49 -53.17
N ASN A 404 -26.80 -13.35 -52.81
CA ASN A 404 -25.73 -12.98 -53.74
C ASN A 404 -24.36 -13.07 -53.08
N SER A 405 -23.50 -13.85 -53.73
CA SER A 405 -22.09 -14.06 -53.43
C SER A 405 -21.24 -12.95 -54.06
N GLN A 406 -20.41 -12.29 -53.25
CA GLN A 406 -19.16 -11.69 -53.72
C GLN A 406 -18.12 -11.63 -52.61
N SER A 407 -17.04 -12.38 -52.84
CA SER A 407 -15.65 -12.20 -52.40
C SER A 407 -15.38 -11.67 -50.98
N GLY A 408 -14.78 -12.55 -50.16
CA GLY A 408 -14.11 -12.16 -48.93
C GLY A 408 -12.97 -11.17 -49.18
N THR A 409 -12.89 -10.15 -48.30
CA THR A 409 -11.70 -9.36 -47.88
C THR A 409 -12.09 -8.07 -47.15
N GLN A 410 -13.23 -8.01 -46.41
CA GLN A 410 -13.63 -6.78 -45.69
C GLN A 410 -13.86 -6.91 -44.18
N ALA A 411 -13.66 -8.08 -43.58
CA ALA A 411 -13.84 -8.24 -42.12
C ALA A 411 -12.72 -7.56 -41.29
N HIS A 412 -11.50 -7.45 -41.82
CA HIS A 412 -10.37 -6.89 -41.07
C HIS A 412 -10.41 -5.35 -40.95
N GLY A 413 -10.94 -4.64 -41.96
CA GLY A 413 -11.03 -3.17 -41.94
C GLY A 413 -12.06 -2.64 -40.94
N GLN A 414 -13.18 -3.35 -40.75
CA GLN A 414 -14.23 -2.95 -39.80
C GLN A 414 -13.80 -3.10 -38.34
N ILE A 415 -12.94 -4.08 -38.01
CA ILE A 415 -12.39 -4.24 -36.65
C ILE A 415 -11.45 -3.08 -36.31
N TRP A 416 -10.58 -2.69 -37.24
CA TRP A 416 -9.69 -1.53 -37.07
C TRP A 416 -10.46 -0.21 -37.00
N PHE A 417 -11.52 -0.06 -37.80
CA PHE A 417 -12.36 1.13 -37.77
C PHE A 417 -13.18 1.25 -36.48
N ASN A 418 -13.69 0.13 -35.95
CA ASN A 418 -14.35 0.07 -34.65
C ASN A 418 -13.38 0.32 -33.48
N LEU A 419 -12.14 -0.17 -33.57
CA LEU A 419 -11.06 0.16 -32.63
C LEU A 419 -10.76 1.67 -32.65
N LEU A 420 -10.55 2.25 -33.84
CA LEU A 420 -10.31 3.70 -34.00
C LEU A 420 -11.45 4.58 -33.48
N HIS A 421 -12.70 4.15 -33.66
CA HIS A 421 -13.87 4.86 -33.12
C HIS A 421 -13.95 4.79 -31.59
N VAL A 422 -13.54 3.67 -30.98
CA VAL A 422 -13.38 3.55 -29.51
C VAL A 422 -12.24 4.43 -28.99
N PHE A 423 -11.21 4.70 -29.79
CA PHE A 423 -10.08 5.56 -29.44
C PHE A 423 -10.29 7.06 -29.75
N SER A 424 -11.38 7.44 -30.42
CA SER A 424 -11.70 8.84 -30.79
C SER A 424 -12.23 9.67 -29.61
N SER A 425 -12.91 9.05 -28.64
CA SER A 425 -13.50 9.72 -27.46
C SER A 425 -12.50 10.03 -26.33
N VAL A 426 -11.20 9.84 -26.59
CA VAL A 426 -10.12 9.81 -25.59
C VAL A 426 -9.79 11.18 -24.95
N ASN A 427 -10.23 12.30 -25.54
CA ASN A 427 -9.90 13.63 -25.00
C ASN A 427 -10.86 14.19 -23.94
N GLU A 428 -12.11 13.70 -23.82
CA GLU A 428 -13.08 14.25 -22.86
C GLU A 428 -13.09 13.53 -21.49
N VAL A 429 -12.42 12.38 -21.37
CA VAL A 429 -12.43 11.56 -20.14
C VAL A 429 -11.34 11.99 -19.13
N LEU A 430 -10.51 12.98 -19.47
CA LEU A 430 -9.38 13.39 -18.61
C LEU A 430 -9.79 14.03 -17.27
N GLU A 431 -11.05 14.46 -17.11
CA GLU A 431 -11.56 15.07 -15.87
C GLU A 431 -12.88 14.48 -15.35
N ALA A 432 -13.48 13.50 -16.04
CA ALA A 432 -14.70 12.88 -15.56
C ALA A 432 -14.38 11.92 -14.41
N SER A 433 -14.91 12.22 -13.22
CA SER A 433 -15.08 11.24 -12.14
C SER A 433 -15.60 9.94 -12.76
N LEU A 434 -14.77 8.88 -12.73
CA LEU A 434 -15.22 7.55 -13.11
C LEU A 434 -16.28 7.15 -12.08
N ASP A 435 -17.57 7.38 -12.40
CA ASP A 435 -18.69 6.87 -11.62
C ASP A 435 -18.70 5.34 -11.80
N THR A 436 -17.93 4.66 -10.95
CA THR A 436 -17.76 3.21 -10.91
C THR A 436 -18.85 2.51 -10.10
N THR A 437 -20.03 3.12 -9.93
CA THR A 437 -21.10 2.51 -9.12
C THR A 437 -21.72 1.33 -9.86
N GLY A 438 -21.31 0.11 -9.50
CA GLY A 438 -21.95 -1.15 -9.89
C GLY A 438 -21.26 -1.98 -10.97
N GLN A 439 -20.13 -1.54 -11.54
CA GLN A 439 -19.34 -2.33 -12.48
C GLN A 439 -18.18 -3.05 -11.79
N ASP A 440 -17.86 -4.25 -12.26
CA ASP A 440 -16.68 -5.00 -11.84
C ASP A 440 -15.41 -4.13 -12.05
N PRO A 441 -14.62 -3.85 -10.98
CA PRO A 441 -13.45 -2.99 -11.05
C PRO A 441 -12.43 -3.44 -12.09
N LEU A 442 -12.29 -4.74 -12.32
CA LEU A 442 -11.38 -5.27 -13.33
C LEU A 442 -11.84 -4.90 -14.74
N THR A 443 -13.13 -5.02 -15.02
CA THR A 443 -13.72 -4.62 -16.30
C THR A 443 -13.55 -3.12 -16.57
N CYS A 444 -13.71 -2.28 -15.54
CA CYS A 444 -13.44 -0.84 -15.65
C CYS A 444 -11.95 -0.54 -15.91
N ALA A 445 -11.05 -1.24 -15.21
CA ALA A 445 -9.60 -1.13 -15.41
C ALA A 445 -9.20 -1.55 -16.82
N ARG A 446 -9.78 -2.64 -17.34
CA ARG A 446 -9.58 -3.10 -18.71
C ARG A 446 -9.96 -2.02 -19.73
N ARG A 447 -11.16 -1.45 -19.63
CA ARG A 447 -11.62 -0.39 -20.54
C ARG A 447 -10.68 0.83 -20.50
N THR A 448 -10.29 1.22 -19.29
CA THR A 448 -9.39 2.34 -19.05
C THR A 448 -7.99 2.11 -19.64
N LEU A 449 -7.43 0.91 -19.48
CA LEU A 449 -6.12 0.60 -20.03
C LEU A 449 -6.15 0.44 -21.55
N LEU A 450 -7.23 -0.13 -22.10
CA LEU A 450 -7.41 -0.17 -23.55
C LEU A 450 -7.41 1.24 -24.14
N SER A 451 -8.12 2.21 -23.57
CA SER A 451 -8.08 3.59 -24.05
C SER A 451 -6.69 4.24 -23.96
N HIS A 452 -5.83 3.78 -23.05
CA HIS A 452 -4.45 4.24 -22.91
C HIS A 452 -3.41 3.45 -23.72
N LEU A 453 -3.82 2.37 -24.38
CA LEU A 453 -2.91 1.49 -25.14
C LEU A 453 -2.11 2.23 -26.23
N PRO A 454 -2.68 3.18 -27.01
CA PRO A 454 -1.89 3.93 -27.99
C PRO A 454 -0.71 4.69 -27.38
N ARG A 455 -0.89 5.24 -26.17
CA ARG A 455 0.18 5.93 -25.43
C ARG A 455 1.27 4.97 -24.97
N ILE A 456 0.87 3.78 -24.50
CA ILE A 456 1.80 2.71 -24.10
C ILE A 456 2.65 2.27 -25.30
N VAL A 457 2.02 2.01 -26.44
CA VAL A 457 2.72 1.61 -27.68
C VAL A 457 3.67 2.72 -28.13
N ALA A 458 3.23 3.98 -28.13
CA ALA A 458 4.08 5.11 -28.49
C ALA A 458 5.32 5.25 -27.58
N ALA A 459 5.16 5.05 -26.27
CA ALA A 459 6.27 5.09 -25.32
C ALA A 459 7.26 3.93 -25.55
N LEU A 460 6.76 2.73 -25.83
CA LEU A 460 7.62 1.57 -26.14
C LEU A 460 8.37 1.72 -27.46
N LEU A 461 7.75 2.34 -28.48
CA LEU A 461 8.41 2.66 -29.76
C LEU A 461 9.50 3.72 -29.64
N SER A 462 9.57 4.45 -28.52
CA SER A 462 10.59 5.46 -28.29
C SER A 462 11.90 4.91 -27.74
N LEU A 463 11.89 3.70 -27.18
CA LEU A 463 13.10 2.94 -26.81
C LEU A 463 13.77 2.37 -28.05
#